data_AF-A0A8C2ANJ6-F1
#
_entry.id   AF-A0A8C2ANJ6-F1
#
_cell.length_a   1.000
_cell.length_b   1.000
_cell.length_c   1.000
_cell.angle_alpha   90.00
_cell.angle_beta   90.00
_cell.angle_gamma   90.00
#
_symmetry.space_group_name_H-M   'P 1'
#
loop_
_entity.id
_entity.type
_entity.pdbx_description
1 polymer ?
#
loop_
_entity_poly.entity_id
_entity_poly.type
_entity_poly.pdbx_seq_one_letter_code
_entity_poly.pdbx_strand_id
1 'polypeptide(L)'
;MTRAKPEDDEYWNSSKFKAFTFDDEDDEFSQLKESKRAVNSILVDEDEDEDDVERVSWSGEPPFSLEKFRSLQDKLLLLDEAVAVYDGNVITAVLIFLKKSLSKEILFRELMARDVALRHYVHYLKEMGEQKLLLMHYKEHLNIKDEGRRRDFLKSCLSLPFSQDDATHVQDHYTLLERQIIIEADAEIFKKFPRKASILNMPIITTLYYSCFYHYGESEGTFSSPSNIRKTFRISEKQYILTALGARAKLKSWFDVDSLFNTKNWLGYTKKKSPIGFHRVVDILHKNSAPVQVLQEYVNLIDDPDLKLSGALKYKCHDVVINTYRDLKDRQQLIVYREKLERDSPEYRKIQELLNNVQIRWKN
;
A
#
# COMPACT_ATOMS: atom_id res chain seq x y z
N MET A 1 -24.83 62.35 -41.97
CA MET A 1 -23.41 62.16 -42.34
C MET A 1 -22.72 61.43 -41.19
N THR A 2 -22.11 60.27 -41.49
CA THR A 2 -20.90 59.66 -40.85
C THR A 2 -20.85 59.58 -39.31
N ARG A 3 -20.92 58.40 -38.64
CA ARG A 3 -19.97 57.23 -38.62
C ARG A 3 -18.53 57.75 -38.42
N ALA A 4 -17.69 57.41 -37.45
CA ALA A 4 -17.47 56.32 -36.48
C ALA A 4 -16.44 56.88 -35.43
N LYS A 5 -16.03 56.27 -34.31
CA LYS A 5 -15.88 54.87 -33.88
C LYS A 5 -15.77 54.79 -32.31
N PRO A 6 -15.82 53.57 -31.74
CA PRO A 6 -16.05 53.22 -30.33
C PRO A 6 -14.82 52.52 -29.68
N GLU A 7 -15.07 51.79 -28.59
CA GLU A 7 -14.18 50.90 -27.78
C GLU A 7 -13.58 51.68 -26.58
N ASP A 8 -14.05 51.46 -25.34
CA ASP A 8 -13.39 50.47 -24.46
C ASP A 8 -14.21 49.93 -23.26
N ASP A 9 -15.49 50.26 -23.06
CA ASP A 9 -16.15 49.98 -21.77
C ASP A 9 -17.03 48.70 -21.69
N GLU A 10 -17.08 47.88 -22.74
CA GLU A 10 -18.03 46.75 -22.84
C GLU A 10 -17.44 45.36 -22.53
N TYR A 11 -16.36 45.27 -21.72
CA TYR A 11 -15.76 43.97 -21.38
C TYR A 11 -15.80 43.57 -19.89
N TRP A 12 -16.15 44.47 -18.96
CA TRP A 12 -16.15 44.12 -17.51
C TRP A 12 -17.48 44.32 -16.76
N ASN A 13 -18.51 44.90 -17.38
CA ASN A 13 -19.75 45.27 -16.67
C ASN A 13 -20.99 44.40 -16.98
N SER A 14 -20.81 43.09 -17.21
CA SER A 14 -21.94 42.14 -17.23
C SER A 14 -21.91 41.17 -16.04
N SER A 15 -21.92 41.72 -14.83
CA SER A 15 -22.58 41.03 -13.73
C SER A 15 -23.60 41.99 -13.11
N LYS A 16 -24.88 41.65 -13.27
CA LYS A 16 -26.01 42.40 -12.74
C LYS A 16 -25.88 42.42 -11.22
N PHE A 17 -25.56 43.57 -10.64
CA PHE A 17 -25.71 43.81 -9.22
C PHE A 17 -27.16 43.51 -8.80
N LYS A 18 -27.30 42.64 -7.79
CA LYS A 18 -28.50 42.58 -6.95
C LYS A 18 -28.50 43.81 -6.04
N ALA A 19 -29.69 44.36 -5.83
CA ALA A 19 -29.93 45.49 -4.97
C ALA A 19 -29.61 45.19 -3.50
N PHE A 20 -29.23 46.23 -2.76
CA PHE A 20 -29.14 46.26 -1.30
C PHE A 20 -30.47 45.78 -0.68
N THR A 21 -30.42 44.67 0.05
CA THR A 21 -31.53 44.10 0.81
C THR A 21 -31.14 43.96 2.27
N PHE A 22 -32.11 44.12 3.17
CA PHE A 22 -31.99 44.07 4.63
C PHE A 22 -31.55 42.70 5.20
N ASP A 23 -31.02 41.79 4.37
CA ASP A 23 -30.58 40.42 4.68
C ASP A 23 -29.06 40.29 4.84
N ASP A 24 -28.28 41.38 4.68
CA ASP A 24 -26.81 41.33 4.76
C ASP A 24 -26.29 40.87 6.16
N GLU A 25 -27.07 41.04 7.24
CA GLU A 25 -26.73 40.53 8.59
C GLU A 25 -26.93 39.01 8.73
N ASP A 26 -27.91 38.42 8.02
CA ASP A 26 -28.19 36.98 8.07
C ASP A 26 -27.15 36.16 7.27
N ASP A 27 -26.58 36.74 6.21
CA ASP A 27 -25.50 36.15 5.43
C ASP A 27 -24.17 36.12 6.20
N GLU A 28 -23.85 37.19 6.96
CA GLU A 28 -22.64 37.25 7.79
C GLU A 28 -22.70 36.22 8.95
N PHE A 29 -23.85 36.11 9.61
CA PHE A 29 -24.07 35.13 10.68
C PHE A 29 -23.99 33.68 10.17
N SER A 30 -24.49 33.44 8.94
CA SER A 30 -24.42 32.12 8.28
C SER A 30 -22.99 31.74 7.92
N GLN A 31 -22.21 32.66 7.35
CA GLN A 31 -20.79 32.45 7.03
C GLN A 31 -19.94 32.22 8.29
N LEU A 32 -20.22 32.93 9.38
CA LEU A 32 -19.56 32.76 10.67
C LEU A 32 -19.82 31.35 11.23
N LYS A 33 -21.06 30.89 11.16
CA LYS A 33 -21.45 29.55 11.60
C LYS A 33 -20.79 28.45 10.77
N GLU A 34 -20.64 28.65 9.47
CA GLU A 34 -19.94 27.73 8.58
C GLU A 34 -18.44 27.70 8.84
N SER A 35 -17.79 28.85 9.04
CA SER A 35 -16.37 28.94 9.40
C SER A 35 -16.07 28.21 10.72
N LYS A 36 -16.91 28.40 11.75
CA LYS A 36 -16.80 27.69 13.04
C LYS A 36 -16.93 26.18 12.88
N ARG A 37 -17.89 25.72 12.07
CA ARG A 37 -18.06 24.29 11.78
C ARG A 37 -16.86 23.71 11.06
N ALA A 38 -16.34 24.43 10.05
CA ALA A 38 -15.16 24.01 9.31
C ALA A 38 -13.95 23.86 10.22
N VAL A 39 -13.68 24.86 11.07
CA VAL A 39 -12.59 24.83 12.05
C VAL A 39 -12.76 23.67 13.03
N ASN A 40 -13.95 23.49 13.59
CA ASN A 40 -14.24 22.41 14.53
C ASN A 40 -14.09 21.02 13.90
N SER A 41 -14.33 20.88 12.60
CA SER A 41 -14.11 19.62 11.89
C SER A 41 -12.62 19.29 11.67
N ILE A 42 -11.71 20.26 11.85
CA ILE A 42 -10.26 20.06 11.72
C ILE A 42 -9.63 19.67 13.08
N LEU A 43 -10.28 19.96 14.20
CA LEU A 43 -9.82 19.70 15.58
C LEU A 43 -9.78 18.22 16.01
N VAL A 44 -9.69 17.28 15.08
CA VAL A 44 -9.81 15.86 15.41
C VAL A 44 -8.55 15.35 16.13
N ASP A 45 -8.78 14.73 17.30
CA ASP A 45 -7.93 13.89 18.19
C ASP A 45 -7.52 14.60 19.52
N GLU A 46 -7.67 14.05 20.74
CA GLU A 46 -7.57 12.68 21.27
C GLU A 46 -8.47 12.54 22.54
N ASP A 47 -9.40 11.57 22.59
CA ASP A 47 -9.95 10.98 23.82
C ASP A 47 -10.82 9.77 23.42
N GLU A 48 -10.21 8.58 23.30
CA GLU A 48 -10.75 7.30 23.81
C GLU A 48 -9.78 6.14 23.46
N ASP A 49 -9.52 5.34 24.48
CA ASP A 49 -8.52 4.26 24.55
C ASP A 49 -8.75 3.09 23.57
N GLU A 50 -7.68 2.31 23.41
CA GLU A 50 -7.55 1.03 22.71
C GLU A 50 -8.78 0.10 22.83
N ASP A 51 -9.36 -0.31 21.68
CA ASP A 51 -9.50 -1.72 21.28
C ASP A 51 -10.43 -1.86 20.04
N ASP A 52 -9.84 -2.35 18.95
CA ASP A 52 -10.46 -3.00 17.79
C ASP A 52 -11.54 -2.28 16.93
N VAL A 53 -11.51 -2.65 15.64
CA VAL A 53 -12.57 -2.51 14.63
C VAL A 53 -12.55 -1.26 13.73
N GLU A 54 -12.39 -1.56 12.42
CA GLU A 54 -12.86 -0.86 11.21
C GLU A 54 -13.09 0.66 11.27
N ARG A 55 -12.43 1.39 10.36
CA ARG A 55 -12.83 2.70 9.81
C ARG A 55 -14.18 3.23 10.35
N VAL A 56 -14.14 4.01 11.41
CA VAL A 56 -15.29 4.84 11.77
C VAL A 56 -14.87 6.29 11.93
N SER A 57 -15.45 7.09 11.04
CA SER A 57 -15.66 8.52 11.15
C SER A 57 -16.59 8.78 12.33
N TRP A 58 -16.06 9.19 13.48
CA TRP A 58 -16.87 9.60 14.65
C TRP A 58 -16.92 11.12 14.81
N SER A 59 -17.25 11.82 13.73
CA SER A 59 -18.36 12.78 13.78
C SER A 59 -19.23 12.42 12.59
N GLY A 60 -20.55 12.34 12.76
CA GLY A 60 -21.46 11.99 11.65
C GLY A 60 -21.51 13.03 10.52
N GLU A 61 -20.54 13.94 10.45
CA GLU A 61 -20.40 14.95 9.40
C GLU A 61 -19.23 14.54 8.47
N PRO A 62 -19.42 14.56 7.13
CA PRO A 62 -18.33 14.32 6.20
C PRO A 62 -17.23 15.37 6.40
N PRO A 63 -15.94 15.05 6.15
CA PRO A 63 -14.84 16.00 6.30
C PRO A 63 -15.19 17.31 5.59
N PHE A 64 -15.17 18.42 6.31
CA PHE A 64 -15.67 19.69 5.80
C PHE A 64 -14.72 20.20 4.70
N SER A 65 -15.22 20.28 3.46
CA SER A 65 -14.41 20.76 2.35
C SER A 65 -14.18 22.27 2.45
N LEU A 66 -12.91 22.67 2.59
CA LEU A 66 -12.49 24.08 2.58
C LEU A 66 -12.71 24.76 1.23
N GLU A 67 -12.99 24.00 0.16
CA GLU A 67 -13.27 24.54 -1.18
C GLU A 67 -14.59 25.33 -1.27
N LYS A 68 -15.42 25.29 -0.22
CA LYS A 68 -16.63 26.09 -0.09
C LYS A 68 -16.34 27.58 0.18
N PHE A 69 -15.20 27.90 0.80
CA PHE A 69 -14.78 29.27 1.08
C PHE A 69 -14.15 29.89 -0.18
N ARG A 70 -14.99 30.54 -1.00
CA ARG A 70 -14.59 31.03 -2.33
C ARG A 70 -14.17 32.49 -2.30
N SER A 71 -14.90 33.32 -1.58
CA SER A 71 -14.61 34.75 -1.50
C SER A 71 -13.38 35.00 -0.63
N LEU A 72 -12.73 36.16 -0.81
CA LEU A 72 -11.64 36.56 0.09
C LEU A 72 -12.17 36.72 1.52
N GLN A 73 -13.38 37.25 1.68
CA GLN A 73 -13.98 37.49 2.99
C GLN A 73 -14.23 36.17 3.74
N ASP A 74 -14.83 35.17 3.10
CA ASP A 74 -15.11 33.87 3.73
C ASP A 74 -13.81 33.17 4.16
N LYS A 75 -12.76 33.32 3.33
CA LYS A 75 -11.43 32.78 3.60
C LYS A 75 -10.74 33.44 4.79
N LEU A 76 -10.92 34.75 4.97
CA LEU A 76 -10.37 35.48 6.11
C LEU A 76 -11.17 35.19 7.38
N LEU A 77 -12.50 35.06 7.27
CA LEU A 77 -13.35 34.64 8.38
C LEU A 77 -12.97 33.26 8.88
N LEU A 78 -12.71 32.31 7.97
CA LEU A 78 -12.19 30.99 8.31
C LEU A 78 -10.85 31.06 9.06
N LEU A 79 -9.94 31.95 8.64
CA LEU A 79 -8.66 32.15 9.32
C LEU A 79 -8.82 32.76 10.71
N ASP A 80 -9.71 33.74 10.85
CA ASP A 80 -9.97 34.42 12.12
C ASP A 80 -10.60 33.44 13.13
N GLU A 81 -11.51 32.57 12.69
CA GLU A 81 -12.05 31.48 13.51
C GLU A 81 -10.98 30.44 13.86
N ALA A 82 -10.11 30.07 12.93
CA ALA A 82 -9.01 29.14 13.21
C ALA A 82 -8.05 29.70 14.28
N VAL A 83 -7.76 30.99 14.24
CA VAL A 83 -6.94 31.67 15.25
C VAL A 83 -7.65 31.72 16.61
N ALA A 84 -8.97 31.95 16.62
CA ALA A 84 -9.77 32.01 17.85
C ALA A 84 -9.81 30.69 18.62
N VAL A 85 -9.59 29.57 17.95
CA VAL A 85 -9.54 28.23 18.55
C VAL A 85 -8.19 27.88 19.19
N TYR A 86 -7.16 28.70 18.98
CA TYR A 86 -5.81 28.53 19.57
C TYR A 86 -5.12 27.18 19.27
N ASP A 87 -5.54 26.49 18.20
CA ASP A 87 -4.90 25.26 17.73
C ASP A 87 -3.95 25.56 16.56
N GLY A 88 -2.66 25.31 16.77
CA GLY A 88 -1.61 25.58 15.79
C GLY A 88 -1.72 24.74 14.51
N ASN A 89 -2.27 23.52 14.59
CA ASN A 89 -2.46 22.63 13.44
C ASN A 89 -3.60 23.14 12.57
N VAL A 90 -4.72 23.55 13.17
CA VAL A 90 -5.86 24.15 12.47
C VAL A 90 -5.42 25.44 11.76
N ILE A 91 -4.73 26.35 12.47
CA ILE A 91 -4.23 27.60 11.89
C ILE A 91 -3.32 27.30 10.69
N THR A 92 -2.40 26.35 10.83
CA THR A 92 -1.49 25.96 9.75
C THR A 92 -2.22 25.34 8.56
N ALA A 93 -3.23 24.50 8.79
CA ALA A 93 -4.05 23.89 7.73
C ALA A 93 -4.79 24.95 6.92
N VAL A 94 -5.43 25.93 7.58
CA VAL A 94 -6.09 27.06 6.91
C VAL A 94 -5.08 27.91 6.15
N LEU A 95 -3.92 28.23 6.75
CA LEU A 95 -2.85 28.99 6.07
C LEU A 95 -2.33 28.28 4.80
N ILE A 96 -2.23 26.94 4.81
CA ILE A 96 -1.87 26.15 3.63
C ILE A 96 -2.94 26.27 2.55
N PHE A 97 -4.22 26.22 2.92
CA PHE A 97 -5.34 26.43 1.98
C PHE A 97 -5.33 27.84 1.38
N LEU A 98 -5.10 28.87 2.20
CA LEU A 98 -5.00 30.26 1.72
C LEU A 98 -3.81 30.45 0.78
N LYS A 99 -2.64 29.87 1.11
CA LYS A 99 -1.45 29.86 0.25
C LYS A 99 -1.70 29.22 -1.11
N LYS A 100 -2.55 28.20 -1.18
CA LYS A 100 -2.93 27.53 -2.44
C LYS A 100 -3.97 28.32 -3.24
N SER A 101 -4.83 29.09 -2.58
CA SER A 101 -6.03 29.68 -3.19
C SER A 101 -5.99 31.20 -3.39
N LEU A 102 -4.99 31.89 -2.85
CA LEU A 102 -4.78 33.34 -2.98
C LEU A 102 -3.44 33.64 -3.67
N SER A 103 -3.36 34.80 -4.32
CA SER A 103 -2.07 35.32 -4.78
C SER A 103 -1.19 35.69 -3.58
N LYS A 104 0.14 35.61 -3.75
CA LYS A 104 1.09 35.93 -2.68
C LYS A 104 0.88 37.34 -2.12
N GLU A 105 0.65 38.31 -2.99
CA GLU A 105 0.45 39.71 -2.61
C GLU A 105 -0.75 39.90 -1.69
N ILE A 106 -1.90 39.31 -2.07
CA ILE A 106 -3.13 39.38 -1.25
C ILE A 106 -2.88 38.66 0.08
N LEU A 107 -2.35 37.43 0.04
CA LEU A 107 -2.09 36.67 1.25
C LEU A 107 -1.18 37.42 2.23
N PHE A 108 -0.07 37.98 1.77
CA PHE A 108 0.83 38.72 2.63
C PHE A 108 0.19 39.99 3.20
N ARG A 109 -0.54 40.74 2.37
CA ARG A 109 -1.25 41.94 2.82
C ARG A 109 -2.21 41.61 3.97
N GLU A 110 -3.01 40.56 3.82
CA GLU A 110 -4.00 40.19 4.84
C GLU A 110 -3.38 39.57 6.10
N LEU A 111 -2.24 38.87 5.97
CA LEU A 111 -1.52 38.31 7.12
C LEU A 111 -0.76 39.38 7.91
N MET A 112 -0.28 40.46 7.28
CA MET A 112 0.37 41.56 8.03
C MET A 112 -0.55 42.20 9.07
N ALA A 113 -1.86 42.13 8.88
CA ALA A 113 -2.84 42.63 9.85
C ALA A 113 -3.17 41.60 10.96
N ARG A 114 -2.63 40.37 10.90
CA ARG A 114 -3.00 39.24 11.76
C ARG A 114 -1.75 38.56 12.34
N ASP A 115 -1.20 39.14 13.40
CA ASP A 115 0.10 38.76 14.00
C ASP A 115 0.23 37.27 14.37
N VAL A 116 -0.84 36.64 14.86
CA VAL A 116 -0.82 35.20 15.21
C VAL A 116 -0.70 34.36 13.94
N ALA A 117 -1.59 34.57 12.97
CA ALA A 117 -1.57 33.87 11.69
C ALA A 117 -0.25 34.10 10.92
N LEU A 118 0.29 35.32 10.94
CA LEU A 118 1.57 35.64 10.33
C LEU A 118 2.73 34.86 10.99
N ARG A 119 2.79 34.80 12.33
CA ARG A 119 3.82 34.03 13.04
C ARG A 119 3.76 32.54 12.71
N HIS A 120 2.57 31.95 12.68
CA HIS A 120 2.37 30.57 12.24
C HIS A 120 2.81 30.36 10.78
N TYR A 121 2.47 31.30 9.89
CA TYR A 121 2.87 31.21 8.49
C TYR A 121 4.37 31.31 8.30
N VAL A 122 5.05 32.21 9.03
CA VAL A 122 6.51 32.33 9.02
C VAL A 122 7.17 31.06 9.54
N HIS A 123 6.65 30.49 10.63
CA HIS A 123 7.14 29.23 11.18
C HIS A 123 7.01 28.09 10.15
N TYR A 124 5.82 27.91 9.58
CA TYR A 124 5.57 26.94 8.50
C TYR A 124 6.53 27.13 7.31
N LEU A 125 6.76 28.37 6.87
CA LEU A 125 7.69 28.63 5.76
C LEU A 125 9.15 28.29 6.10
N LYS A 126 9.58 28.52 7.35
CA LYS A 126 10.92 28.15 7.83
C LYS A 126 11.08 26.64 7.87
N GLU A 127 10.16 25.93 8.50
CA GLU A 127 10.17 24.47 8.58
C GLU A 127 10.18 23.84 7.18
N MET A 128 9.31 24.30 6.27
CA MET A 128 9.29 23.80 4.89
C MET A 128 10.61 24.09 4.14
N GLY A 129 11.26 25.22 4.42
CA GLY A 129 12.55 25.57 3.86
C GLY A 129 13.67 24.64 4.35
N GLU A 130 13.70 24.38 5.66
CA GLU A 130 14.65 23.46 6.30
C GLU A 130 14.46 22.03 5.78
N GLN A 131 13.24 21.51 5.76
CA GLN A 131 12.94 20.18 5.23
C GLN A 131 13.36 20.04 3.76
N LYS A 132 13.15 21.07 2.94
CA LYS A 132 13.61 21.09 1.55
C LYS A 132 15.13 21.03 1.45
N LEU A 133 15.85 21.75 2.30
CA LEU A 133 17.32 21.74 2.34
C LEU A 133 17.85 20.36 2.76
N LEU A 134 17.24 19.74 3.78
CA LEU A 134 17.56 18.38 4.22
C LEU A 134 17.37 17.36 3.10
N LEU A 135 16.25 17.43 2.38
CA LEU A 135 15.99 16.55 1.23
C LEU A 135 16.98 16.78 0.09
N MET A 136 17.35 18.04 -0.18
CA MET A 136 18.39 18.36 -1.17
C MET A 136 19.73 17.76 -0.77
N HIS A 137 20.13 17.91 0.49
CA HIS A 137 21.37 17.33 1.00
C HIS A 137 21.34 15.81 0.90
N TYR A 138 20.26 15.15 1.35
CA TYR A 138 20.11 13.71 1.25
C TYR A 138 20.27 13.22 -0.19
N LYS A 139 19.73 13.92 -1.19
CA LYS A 139 19.82 13.55 -2.62
C LYS A 139 21.25 13.55 -3.18
N GLU A 140 22.23 14.12 -2.49
CA GLU A 140 23.62 14.07 -2.93
C GLU A 140 24.17 12.63 -2.99
N HIS A 141 23.56 11.67 -2.28
CA HIS A 141 23.92 10.25 -2.39
C HIS A 141 23.83 9.72 -3.83
N LEU A 142 22.94 10.28 -4.66
CA LEU A 142 22.75 9.90 -6.06
C LEU A 142 23.97 10.24 -6.92
N ASN A 143 24.77 11.23 -6.51
CA ASN A 143 25.97 11.67 -7.21
C ASN A 143 27.22 10.86 -6.83
N ILE A 144 27.16 10.06 -5.76
CA ILE A 144 28.29 9.28 -5.25
C ILE A 144 28.32 7.94 -5.96
N LYS A 145 29.36 7.67 -6.78
CA LYS A 145 29.47 6.41 -7.55
C LYS A 145 29.98 5.23 -6.75
N ASP A 146 30.84 5.48 -5.76
CA ASP A 146 31.43 4.43 -4.94
C ASP A 146 30.46 4.05 -3.81
N GLU A 147 30.15 2.77 -3.69
CA GLU A 147 29.10 2.29 -2.78
C GLU A 147 29.52 2.37 -1.31
N GLY A 148 30.81 2.21 -1.01
CA GLY A 148 31.35 2.42 0.33
C GLY A 148 31.22 3.87 0.77
N ARG A 149 31.61 4.81 -0.09
CA ARG A 149 31.44 6.26 0.13
C ARG A 149 29.97 6.65 0.21
N ARG A 150 29.10 6.06 -0.61
CA ARG A 150 27.65 6.32 -0.57
C ARG A 150 27.07 5.86 0.76
N ARG A 151 27.44 4.67 1.25
CA ARG A 151 27.08 4.18 2.58
C ARG A 151 27.54 5.14 3.67
N ASP A 152 28.80 5.60 3.64
CA ASP A 152 29.34 6.50 4.66
C ASP A 152 28.65 7.87 4.63
N PHE A 153 28.29 8.36 3.45
CA PHE A 153 27.47 9.55 3.31
C PHE A 153 26.07 9.36 3.90
N LEU A 154 25.37 8.26 3.58
CA LEU A 154 24.07 7.94 4.18
C LEU A 154 24.16 7.82 5.71
N LYS A 155 25.27 7.29 6.24
CA LYS A 155 25.54 7.26 7.68
C LYS A 155 25.60 8.65 8.29
N SER A 156 26.28 9.60 7.62
CA SER A 156 26.31 10.99 8.07
C SER A 156 24.93 11.67 8.01
N CYS A 157 24.04 11.22 7.12
CA CYS A 157 22.67 11.72 7.06
C CYS A 157 21.82 11.34 8.29
N LEU A 158 22.22 10.32 9.07
CA LEU A 158 21.51 9.89 10.27
C LEU A 158 21.53 10.93 11.40
N SER A 159 22.51 11.84 11.41
CA SER A 159 22.57 12.93 12.38
C SER A 159 21.82 14.20 11.93
N LEU A 160 21.18 14.17 10.76
CA LEU A 160 20.41 15.31 10.27
C LEU A 160 19.03 15.35 10.94
N PRO A 161 18.48 16.56 11.18
CA PRO A 161 17.22 16.74 11.90
C PRO A 161 16.00 16.46 10.99
N PHE A 162 15.92 15.24 10.45
CA PHE A 162 14.74 14.77 9.74
C PHE A 162 13.54 14.59 10.68
N SER A 163 12.34 14.60 10.11
CA SER A 163 11.16 14.08 10.82
C SER A 163 11.39 12.62 11.24
N GLN A 164 10.65 12.12 12.22
CA GLN A 164 10.81 10.74 12.71
C GLN A 164 10.63 9.69 11.59
N ASP A 165 9.64 9.91 10.71
CA ASP A 165 9.36 9.02 9.58
C ASP A 165 10.51 9.07 8.55
N ASP A 166 10.95 10.26 8.17
CA ASP A 166 12.05 10.42 7.22
C ASP A 166 13.36 9.87 7.78
N ALA A 167 13.65 10.08 9.07
CA ALA A 167 14.82 9.52 9.73
C ALA A 167 14.81 7.98 9.69
N THR A 168 13.64 7.37 9.88
CA THR A 168 13.46 5.91 9.76
C THR A 168 13.78 5.44 8.34
N HIS A 169 13.33 6.17 7.31
CA HIS A 169 13.65 5.84 5.91
C HIS A 169 15.14 5.99 5.57
N VAL A 170 15.82 7.02 6.09
CA VAL A 170 17.27 7.20 5.90
C VAL A 170 18.05 6.08 6.62
N GLN A 171 17.62 5.71 7.82
CA GLN A 171 18.19 4.59 8.58
C GLN A 171 18.06 3.27 7.82
N ASP A 172 16.87 2.95 7.32
CA ASP A 172 16.61 1.74 6.54
C ASP A 172 17.45 1.72 5.25
N HIS A 173 17.61 2.87 4.57
CA HIS A 173 18.44 2.96 3.37
C HIS A 173 19.92 2.69 3.68
N TYR A 174 20.46 3.33 4.73
CA TYR A 174 21.84 3.06 5.18
C TYR A 174 22.02 1.57 5.52
N THR A 175 21.14 1.01 6.35
CA THR A 175 21.21 -0.38 6.80
C THR A 175 21.10 -1.36 5.64
N LEU A 176 20.26 -1.08 4.64
CA LEU A 176 20.13 -1.90 3.45
C LEU A 176 21.39 -1.88 2.59
N LEU A 177 21.96 -0.70 2.32
CA LEU A 177 23.16 -0.59 1.49
C LEU A 177 24.38 -1.24 2.19
N GLU A 178 24.56 -1.00 3.48
CA GLU A 178 25.61 -1.66 4.27
C GLU A 178 25.51 -3.18 4.19
N ARG A 179 24.30 -3.71 4.35
CA ARG A 179 24.01 -5.13 4.20
C ARG A 179 24.31 -5.65 2.79
N GLN A 180 23.87 -4.95 1.75
CA GLN A 180 24.11 -5.34 0.37
C GLN A 180 25.60 -5.41 0.05
N ILE A 181 26.41 -4.45 0.54
CA ILE A 181 27.87 -4.45 0.41
C ILE A 181 28.49 -5.71 1.04
N ILE A 182 28.04 -6.10 2.24
CA ILE A 182 28.52 -7.31 2.92
C ILE A 182 28.16 -8.58 2.14
N ILE A 183 26.91 -8.70 1.71
CA ILE A 183 26.42 -9.86 0.94
C ILE A 183 27.16 -9.98 -0.40
N GLU A 184 27.44 -8.86 -1.06
CA GLU A 184 28.13 -8.81 -2.35
C GLU A 184 29.60 -9.27 -2.30
N ALA A 185 30.23 -9.16 -1.13
CA ALA A 185 31.59 -9.64 -0.93
C ALA A 185 31.68 -11.18 -0.89
N ASP A 186 30.57 -11.89 -0.65
CA ASP A 186 30.52 -13.35 -0.60
C ASP A 186 30.34 -13.96 -2.00
N ALA A 187 31.45 -14.38 -2.62
CA ALA A 187 31.51 -14.80 -4.02
C ALA A 187 31.25 -16.29 -4.29
N GLU A 188 31.16 -17.14 -3.26
CA GLU A 188 31.22 -18.60 -3.45
C GLU A 188 29.93 -19.21 -4.00
N ILE A 189 28.78 -18.58 -3.73
CA ILE A 189 27.44 -19.12 -4.05
C ILE A 189 27.09 -19.01 -5.55
N PHE A 190 27.80 -18.18 -6.32
CA PHE A 190 27.45 -17.88 -7.72
C PHE A 190 27.83 -18.95 -8.75
N LYS A 191 28.46 -20.05 -8.31
CA LYS A 191 28.87 -21.15 -9.20
C LYS A 191 27.68 -21.97 -9.73
N LYS A 192 26.58 -22.10 -8.98
CA LYS A 192 25.41 -22.89 -9.39
C LYS A 192 24.38 -22.10 -10.22
N PHE A 193 24.20 -20.82 -9.90
CA PHE A 193 23.33 -19.90 -10.64
C PHE A 193 24.03 -18.56 -10.82
N PRO A 194 24.68 -18.31 -11.97
CA PRO A 194 25.42 -17.08 -12.18
C PRO A 194 24.48 -15.89 -12.06
N ARG A 195 24.87 -14.96 -11.20
CA ARG A 195 24.19 -13.69 -10.96
C ARG A 195 24.21 -12.84 -12.24
N LYS A 196 23.06 -12.26 -12.58
CA LYS A 196 22.92 -11.39 -13.77
C LYS A 196 23.26 -9.93 -13.52
N ALA A 197 23.16 -9.50 -12.26
CA ALA A 197 23.40 -8.13 -11.83
C ALA A 197 23.76 -8.10 -10.35
N SER A 198 24.31 -6.98 -9.89
CA SER A 198 24.54 -6.70 -8.48
C SER A 198 23.24 -6.34 -7.75
N ILE A 199 23.18 -6.63 -6.45
CA ILE A 199 22.09 -6.21 -5.56
C ILE A 199 22.28 -4.82 -4.97
N LEU A 200 23.43 -4.17 -5.18
CA LEU A 200 23.71 -2.84 -4.62
C LEU A 200 22.67 -1.83 -5.12
N ASN A 201 22.12 -1.05 -4.19
CA ASN A 201 21.06 -0.05 -4.41
C ASN A 201 19.75 -0.61 -4.95
N MET A 202 19.56 -1.93 -4.91
CA MET A 202 18.27 -2.52 -5.26
C MET A 202 17.27 -2.34 -4.13
N PRO A 203 15.96 -2.24 -4.44
CA PRO A 203 14.93 -2.19 -3.42
C PRO A 203 14.98 -3.39 -2.48
N ILE A 204 14.52 -3.19 -1.24
CA ILE A 204 14.50 -4.23 -0.21
C ILE A 204 13.83 -5.53 -0.65
N ILE A 205 12.72 -5.47 -1.37
CA ILE A 205 12.01 -6.68 -1.86
C ILE A 205 12.87 -7.45 -2.87
N THR A 206 13.67 -6.75 -3.68
CA THR A 206 14.63 -7.38 -4.60
C THR A 206 15.77 -8.04 -3.81
N THR A 207 16.29 -7.40 -2.77
CA THR A 207 17.29 -8.00 -1.88
C THR A 207 16.74 -9.20 -1.13
N LEU A 208 15.50 -9.14 -0.64
CA LEU A 208 14.82 -10.29 -0.03
C LEU A 208 14.65 -11.44 -1.03
N TYR A 209 14.21 -11.15 -2.26
CA TYR A 209 14.10 -12.17 -3.30
C TYR A 209 15.46 -12.83 -3.56
N TYR A 210 16.51 -12.02 -3.69
CA TYR A 210 17.88 -12.49 -3.85
C TYR A 210 18.29 -13.43 -2.70
N SER A 211 18.07 -13.01 -1.45
CA SER A 211 18.35 -13.82 -0.27
C SER A 211 17.54 -15.11 -0.25
N CYS A 212 16.26 -15.08 -0.62
CA CYS A 212 15.44 -16.28 -0.74
C CYS A 212 15.89 -17.21 -1.87
N PHE A 213 16.59 -16.70 -2.88
CA PHE A 213 17.10 -17.49 -3.99
C PHE A 213 18.44 -18.14 -3.62
N TYR A 214 19.38 -17.36 -3.08
CA TYR A 214 20.77 -17.74 -2.89
C TYR A 214 21.12 -18.19 -1.46
N HIS A 215 20.43 -17.65 -0.45
CA HIS A 215 20.80 -17.74 0.97
C HIS A 215 19.65 -18.28 1.86
N TYR A 216 18.69 -18.99 1.27
CA TYR A 216 17.42 -19.34 1.95
C TYR A 216 17.60 -20.14 3.25
N GLY A 217 18.60 -21.04 3.27
CA GLY A 217 18.88 -21.90 4.41
C GLY A 217 19.83 -21.32 5.45
N GLU A 218 20.26 -20.07 5.29
CA GLU A 218 21.19 -19.47 6.25
C GLU A 218 20.53 -19.12 7.57
N SER A 219 21.33 -19.22 8.65
CA SER A 219 20.87 -18.90 9.99
C SER A 219 20.50 -17.42 10.12
N GLU A 220 19.56 -17.12 11.00
CA GLU A 220 19.10 -15.74 11.22
C GLU A 220 20.23 -14.78 11.68
N GLY A 221 21.35 -15.31 12.15
CA GLY A 221 22.52 -14.50 12.51
C GLY A 221 23.26 -13.90 11.31
N THR A 222 22.99 -14.32 10.08
CA THR A 222 23.65 -13.78 8.88
C THR A 222 22.85 -12.64 8.24
N PHE A 223 23.57 -11.67 7.68
CA PHE A 223 22.97 -10.54 6.98
C PHE A 223 22.22 -10.93 5.70
N SER A 224 22.64 -12.02 5.06
CA SER A 224 22.03 -12.59 3.86
C SER A 224 20.78 -13.42 4.14
N SER A 225 20.51 -13.79 5.40
CA SER A 225 19.36 -14.63 5.74
C SER A 225 18.01 -13.93 5.48
N PRO A 226 17.06 -14.56 4.78
CA PRO A 226 15.73 -13.99 4.56
C PRO A 226 14.96 -13.65 5.84
N SER A 227 15.10 -14.47 6.89
CA SER A 227 14.44 -14.24 8.17
C SER A 227 15.00 -13.01 8.88
N ASN A 228 16.32 -12.81 8.81
CA ASN A 228 16.97 -11.61 9.32
C ASN A 228 16.50 -10.35 8.58
N ILE A 229 16.44 -10.41 7.25
CA ILE A 229 15.93 -9.30 6.41
C ILE A 229 14.50 -8.95 6.78
N ARG A 230 13.62 -9.96 6.89
CA ARG A 230 12.24 -9.75 7.30
C ARG A 230 12.12 -9.02 8.63
N LYS A 231 12.87 -9.47 9.64
CA LYS A 231 12.85 -8.88 10.99
C LYS A 231 13.41 -7.46 11.03
N THR A 232 14.58 -7.26 10.41
CA THR A 232 15.28 -5.95 10.41
C THR A 232 14.38 -4.85 9.86
N PHE A 233 13.74 -5.10 8.72
CA PHE A 233 12.98 -4.10 7.98
C PHE A 233 11.47 -4.28 8.10
N ARG A 234 11.02 -5.05 9.09
CA ARG A 234 9.61 -5.21 9.45
C ARG A 234 8.73 -5.61 8.25
N ILE A 235 9.24 -6.48 7.38
CA ILE A 235 8.52 -6.92 6.17
C ILE A 235 7.31 -7.76 6.59
N SER A 236 6.13 -7.37 6.10
CA SER A 236 4.89 -8.08 6.41
C SER A 236 4.97 -9.56 5.99
N GLU A 237 4.24 -10.42 6.70
CA GLU A 237 4.19 -11.85 6.38
C GLU A 237 3.76 -12.09 4.92
N LYS A 238 2.77 -11.33 4.45
CA LYS A 238 2.27 -11.39 3.08
C LYS A 238 3.36 -11.09 2.04
N GLN A 239 4.12 -10.00 2.23
CA GLN A 239 5.23 -9.64 1.34
C GLN A 239 6.34 -10.69 1.39
N TYR A 240 6.68 -11.19 2.58
CA TYR A 240 7.70 -12.21 2.76
C TYR A 240 7.32 -13.51 2.04
N ILE A 241 6.13 -14.04 2.30
CA ILE A 241 5.65 -15.30 1.70
C ILE A 241 5.58 -15.16 0.17
N LEU A 242 5.06 -14.05 -0.35
CA LEU A 242 4.97 -13.84 -1.80
C LEU A 242 6.36 -13.83 -2.46
N THR A 243 7.32 -13.14 -1.83
CA THR A 243 8.69 -13.01 -2.33
C THR A 243 9.45 -14.34 -2.26
N ALA A 244 9.38 -15.02 -1.11
CA ALA A 244 10.02 -16.31 -0.90
C ALA A 244 9.42 -17.39 -1.80
N LEU A 245 8.09 -17.46 -1.93
CA LEU A 245 7.41 -18.39 -2.83
C LEU A 245 7.89 -18.20 -4.27
N GLY A 246 7.97 -16.95 -4.76
CA GLY A 246 8.47 -16.65 -6.08
C GLY A 246 9.89 -17.18 -6.31
N ALA A 247 10.80 -16.92 -5.36
CA ALA A 247 12.20 -17.36 -5.46
C ALA A 247 12.34 -18.90 -5.38
N ARG A 248 11.68 -19.54 -4.40
CA ARG A 248 11.77 -21.00 -4.21
C ARG A 248 11.10 -21.77 -5.35
N ALA A 249 9.97 -21.28 -5.86
CA ALA A 249 9.31 -21.86 -7.02
C ALA A 249 10.15 -21.74 -8.30
N LYS A 250 10.86 -20.60 -8.48
CA LYS A 250 11.78 -20.43 -9.61
C LYS A 250 12.91 -21.46 -9.61
N LEU A 251 13.38 -21.84 -8.42
CA LEU A 251 14.36 -22.89 -8.20
C LEU A 251 13.77 -24.31 -8.25
N LYS A 252 12.45 -24.45 -8.41
CA LYS A 252 11.71 -25.71 -8.32
C LYS A 252 11.97 -26.45 -6.99
N SER A 253 12.28 -25.72 -5.92
CA SER A 253 12.50 -26.31 -4.61
C SER A 253 11.16 -26.49 -3.89
N TRP A 254 10.43 -27.53 -4.29
CA TRP A 254 9.07 -27.78 -3.80
C TRP A 254 9.01 -28.09 -2.30
N PHE A 255 10.06 -28.69 -1.74
CA PHE A 255 10.19 -28.90 -0.31
C PHE A 255 10.22 -27.57 0.46
N ASP A 256 10.99 -26.60 -0.03
CA ASP A 256 11.05 -25.29 0.62
C ASP A 256 9.73 -24.54 0.45
N VAL A 257 9.10 -24.64 -0.73
CA VAL A 257 7.76 -24.10 -0.96
C VAL A 257 6.77 -24.65 0.07
N ASP A 258 6.81 -25.95 0.35
CA ASP A 258 5.94 -26.59 1.34
C ASP A 258 6.16 -26.02 2.75
N SER A 259 7.42 -25.90 3.15
CA SER A 259 7.80 -25.39 4.46
C SER A 259 7.33 -23.96 4.74
N LEU A 260 7.15 -23.12 3.70
CA LEU A 260 6.66 -21.74 3.85
C LEU A 260 5.27 -21.66 4.49
N PHE A 261 4.44 -22.68 4.29
CA PHE A 261 3.05 -22.65 4.74
C PHE A 261 2.82 -23.44 6.03
N ASN A 262 3.83 -24.15 6.52
CA ASN A 262 3.71 -25.00 7.69
C ASN A 262 3.70 -24.15 8.97
N THR A 263 2.51 -24.02 9.58
CA THR A 263 2.37 -23.43 10.91
C THR A 263 2.26 -24.54 11.96
N LYS A 264 3.10 -24.47 13.00
CA LYS A 264 2.99 -25.34 14.17
C LYS A 264 2.04 -24.70 15.16
N ASN A 265 0.92 -25.35 15.46
CA ASN A 265 0.08 -24.95 16.58
C ASN A 265 0.73 -25.39 17.91
N TRP A 266 0.35 -24.74 19.00
CA TRP A 266 0.81 -25.04 20.37
C TRP A 266 0.75 -26.53 20.75
N LEU A 267 -0.22 -27.28 20.21
CA LEU A 267 -0.39 -28.73 20.44
C LEU A 267 0.44 -29.62 19.50
N GLY A 268 1.38 -29.06 18.74
CA GLY A 268 2.22 -29.82 17.80
C GLY A 268 1.55 -30.21 16.48
N TYR A 269 0.24 -29.96 16.32
CA TYR A 269 -0.45 -30.14 15.03
C TYR A 269 0.03 -29.11 14.01
N THR A 270 0.42 -29.59 12.83
CA THR A 270 0.77 -28.75 11.69
C THR A 270 -0.46 -28.51 10.83
N LYS A 271 -0.80 -27.23 10.61
CA LYS A 271 -1.79 -26.84 9.58
C LYS A 271 -1.12 -25.90 8.59
N LYS A 272 -1.42 -26.10 7.31
CA LYS A 272 -0.98 -25.18 6.26
C LYS A 272 -1.85 -23.94 6.25
N LYS A 273 -1.22 -22.76 6.28
CA LYS A 273 -1.90 -21.46 6.15
C LYS A 273 -1.17 -20.60 5.12
N SER A 274 -1.90 -19.76 4.42
CA SER A 274 -1.33 -18.84 3.43
C SER A 274 -1.99 -17.47 3.52
N PRO A 275 -1.22 -16.38 3.76
CA PRO A 275 -1.75 -15.01 3.83
C PRO A 275 -2.20 -14.46 2.47
N ILE A 276 -1.93 -15.17 1.37
CA ILE A 276 -2.36 -14.82 0.02
C ILE A 276 -3.47 -15.75 -0.52
N GLY A 277 -3.89 -16.74 0.27
CA GLY A 277 -4.80 -17.79 -0.15
C GLY A 277 -4.15 -18.81 -1.10
N PHE A 278 -4.56 -20.08 -1.01
CA PHE A 278 -3.96 -21.15 -1.81
C PHE A 278 -4.23 -21.04 -3.31
N HIS A 279 -5.32 -20.39 -3.73
CA HIS A 279 -5.58 -20.13 -5.15
C HIS A 279 -4.44 -19.32 -5.81
N ARG A 280 -3.92 -18.27 -5.14
CA ARG A 280 -2.77 -17.50 -5.65
C ARG A 280 -1.47 -18.29 -5.60
N VAL A 281 -1.31 -19.14 -4.59
CA VAL A 281 -0.14 -20.04 -4.49
C VAL A 281 -0.09 -20.94 -5.72
N VAL A 282 -1.20 -21.61 -6.06
CA VAL A 282 -1.32 -22.48 -7.23
C VAL A 282 -0.99 -21.72 -8.52
N ASP A 283 -1.51 -20.50 -8.69
CA ASP A 283 -1.21 -19.66 -9.86
C ASP A 283 0.30 -19.38 -10.01
N ILE A 284 1.00 -19.08 -8.91
CA ILE A 284 2.43 -18.81 -8.90
C ILE A 284 3.24 -20.08 -9.20
N LEU A 285 2.84 -21.22 -8.62
CA LEU A 285 3.48 -22.51 -8.86
C LEU A 285 3.33 -22.94 -10.31
N HIS A 286 2.13 -22.81 -10.88
CA HIS A 286 1.88 -23.13 -12.29
C HIS A 286 2.72 -22.24 -13.22
N LYS A 287 2.80 -20.92 -12.95
CA LYS A 287 3.66 -19.99 -13.70
C LYS A 287 5.15 -20.37 -13.66
N ASN A 288 5.59 -21.09 -12.62
CA ASN A 288 6.95 -21.61 -12.49
C ASN A 288 7.07 -23.09 -12.87
N SER A 289 6.12 -23.61 -13.65
CA SER A 289 6.13 -24.97 -14.19
C SER A 289 6.19 -26.05 -13.11
N ALA A 290 5.47 -25.85 -12.01
CA ALA A 290 5.29 -26.90 -11.01
C ALA A 290 4.55 -28.11 -11.62
N PRO A 291 4.96 -29.35 -11.28
CA PRO A 291 4.25 -30.55 -11.70
C PRO A 291 2.79 -30.54 -11.24
N VAL A 292 1.91 -31.18 -11.99
CA VAL A 292 0.47 -31.26 -11.67
C VAL A 292 0.25 -31.87 -10.27
N GLN A 293 1.09 -32.83 -9.86
CA GLN A 293 1.03 -33.44 -8.54
C GLN A 293 1.23 -32.40 -7.43
N VAL A 294 2.19 -31.48 -7.59
CA VAL A 294 2.42 -30.38 -6.65
C VAL A 294 1.23 -29.44 -6.66
N LEU A 295 0.70 -29.07 -7.84
CA LEU A 295 -0.48 -28.20 -7.93
C LEU A 295 -1.69 -28.82 -7.22
N GLN A 296 -1.92 -30.13 -7.38
CA GLN A 296 -3.00 -30.87 -6.73
C GLN A 296 -2.97 -30.74 -5.20
N GLU A 297 -1.78 -30.82 -4.58
CA GLU A 297 -1.64 -30.66 -3.13
C GLU A 297 -2.18 -29.30 -2.66
N TYR A 298 -1.86 -28.22 -3.36
CA TYR A 298 -2.30 -26.87 -2.98
C TYR A 298 -3.73 -26.54 -3.41
N VAL A 299 -4.22 -27.08 -4.52
CA VAL A 299 -5.63 -26.92 -4.92
C VAL A 299 -6.55 -27.58 -3.88
N ASN A 300 -6.16 -28.72 -3.30
CA ASN A 300 -6.93 -29.35 -2.23
C ASN A 300 -7.07 -28.49 -0.97
N LEU A 301 -6.15 -27.56 -0.73
CA LEU A 301 -6.16 -26.63 0.42
C LEU A 301 -7.06 -25.40 0.20
N ILE A 302 -7.69 -25.25 -0.97
CA ILE A 302 -8.67 -24.18 -1.21
C ILE A 302 -9.97 -24.55 -0.51
N ASP A 303 -10.47 -23.72 0.41
CA ASP A 303 -11.67 -24.07 1.18
C ASP A 303 -12.95 -23.90 0.34
N ASP A 304 -13.01 -22.84 -0.47
CA ASP A 304 -14.16 -22.54 -1.33
C ASP A 304 -14.27 -23.58 -2.47
N PRO A 305 -15.41 -24.30 -2.59
CA PRO A 305 -15.56 -25.40 -3.55
C PRO A 305 -15.57 -24.91 -5.01
N ASP A 306 -16.09 -23.72 -5.28
CA ASP A 306 -16.17 -23.17 -6.64
C ASP A 306 -14.79 -22.70 -7.11
N LEU A 307 -14.04 -22.01 -6.26
CA LEU A 307 -12.64 -21.64 -6.51
C LEU A 307 -11.76 -22.88 -6.64
N LYS A 308 -11.98 -23.92 -5.81
CA LYS A 308 -11.29 -25.21 -5.91
C LYS A 308 -11.53 -25.88 -7.26
N LEU A 309 -12.80 -26.00 -7.67
CA LEU A 309 -13.16 -26.59 -8.97
C LEU A 309 -12.58 -25.77 -10.13
N SER A 310 -12.70 -24.45 -10.09
CA SER A 310 -12.14 -23.55 -11.09
C SER A 310 -10.62 -23.74 -11.25
N GLY A 311 -9.88 -23.75 -10.14
CA GLY A 311 -8.44 -24.02 -10.15
C GLY A 311 -8.10 -25.43 -10.63
N ALA A 312 -8.82 -26.45 -10.15
CA ALA A 312 -8.59 -27.84 -10.52
C ALA A 312 -8.81 -28.10 -12.01
N LEU A 313 -9.88 -27.52 -12.59
CA LEU A 313 -10.16 -27.59 -14.02
C LEU A 313 -9.10 -26.85 -14.84
N LYS A 314 -8.75 -25.63 -14.45
CA LYS A 314 -7.75 -24.79 -15.14
C LYS A 314 -6.39 -25.48 -15.23
N TYR A 315 -5.99 -26.18 -14.17
CA TYR A 315 -4.68 -26.82 -14.07
C TYR A 315 -4.70 -28.34 -14.26
N LYS A 316 -5.81 -28.89 -14.79
CA LYS A 316 -5.99 -30.31 -15.10
C LYS A 316 -5.68 -31.24 -13.91
N CYS A 317 -6.02 -30.79 -12.70
CA CYS A 317 -5.94 -31.58 -11.47
C CYS A 317 -7.15 -32.54 -11.39
N HIS A 318 -7.19 -33.54 -12.27
CA HIS A 318 -8.35 -34.39 -12.51
C HIS A 318 -8.91 -35.05 -11.24
N ASP A 319 -8.03 -35.59 -10.39
CA ASP A 319 -8.44 -36.21 -9.12
C ASP A 319 -9.19 -35.25 -8.20
N VAL A 320 -8.76 -33.98 -8.16
CA VAL A 320 -9.40 -32.97 -7.32
C VAL A 320 -10.78 -32.62 -7.86
N VAL A 321 -10.93 -32.51 -9.19
CA VAL A 321 -12.24 -32.30 -9.83
C VAL A 321 -13.20 -33.45 -9.51
N ILE A 322 -12.75 -34.69 -9.71
CA ILE A 322 -13.55 -35.91 -9.47
C ILE A 322 -13.99 -35.99 -8.00
N ASN A 323 -13.03 -35.82 -7.07
CA ASN A 323 -13.31 -35.88 -5.64
C ASN A 323 -14.25 -34.74 -5.20
N THR A 324 -14.09 -33.53 -5.76
CA THR A 324 -14.94 -32.39 -5.40
C THR A 324 -16.38 -32.58 -5.87
N TYR A 325 -16.62 -33.04 -7.09
CA TYR A 325 -17.99 -33.36 -7.54
C TYR A 325 -18.62 -34.50 -6.73
N ARG A 326 -17.83 -35.52 -6.37
CA ARG A 326 -18.28 -36.58 -5.45
C ARG A 326 -18.72 -36.00 -4.10
N ASP A 327 -17.91 -35.13 -3.50
CA ASP A 327 -18.16 -34.56 -2.18
C ASP A 327 -19.36 -33.61 -2.18
N LEU A 328 -19.54 -32.85 -3.29
CA LEU A 328 -20.73 -32.05 -3.55
C LEU A 328 -21.97 -32.90 -3.87
N LYS A 329 -21.78 -34.20 -4.15
CA LYS A 329 -22.79 -35.15 -4.61
C LYS A 329 -23.42 -34.74 -5.94
N ASP A 330 -22.67 -34.06 -6.80
CA ASP A 330 -23.10 -33.59 -8.11
C ASP A 330 -22.84 -34.68 -9.17
N ARG A 331 -23.84 -35.55 -9.35
CA ARG A 331 -23.74 -36.66 -10.31
C ARG A 331 -23.67 -36.16 -11.75
N GLN A 332 -24.41 -35.10 -12.06
CA GLN A 332 -24.55 -34.61 -13.42
C GLN A 332 -23.22 -34.02 -13.92
N GLN A 333 -22.56 -33.20 -13.10
CA GLN A 333 -21.26 -32.64 -13.47
C GLN A 333 -20.17 -33.71 -13.56
N LEU A 334 -20.23 -34.75 -12.71
CA LEU A 334 -19.29 -35.85 -12.78
C LEU A 334 -19.40 -36.63 -14.11
N ILE A 335 -20.63 -36.85 -14.60
CA ILE A 335 -20.88 -37.45 -15.92
C ILE A 335 -20.35 -36.54 -17.03
N VAL A 336 -20.71 -35.24 -17.00
CA VAL A 336 -20.24 -34.26 -18.00
C VAL A 336 -18.71 -34.18 -18.03
N TYR A 337 -18.06 -34.27 -16.87
CA TYR A 337 -16.61 -34.23 -16.77
C TYR A 337 -15.95 -35.49 -17.35
N ARG A 338 -16.55 -36.67 -17.12
CA ARG A 338 -16.08 -37.94 -17.69
C ARG A 338 -15.97 -37.89 -19.21
N GLU A 339 -16.95 -37.27 -19.88
CA GLU A 339 -16.95 -37.14 -21.35
C GLU A 339 -15.79 -36.28 -21.89
N LYS A 340 -15.11 -35.52 -21.02
CA LYS A 340 -13.92 -34.72 -21.37
C LYS A 340 -12.60 -35.48 -21.18
N LEU A 341 -12.64 -36.67 -20.58
CA LEU A 341 -11.46 -37.48 -20.32
C LEU A 341 -11.23 -38.49 -21.46
N GLU A 342 -9.97 -38.89 -21.62
CA GLU A 342 -9.64 -39.97 -22.53
C GLU A 342 -10.29 -41.28 -22.05
N ARG A 343 -10.89 -42.03 -22.99
CA ARG A 343 -11.52 -43.31 -22.68
C ARG A 343 -10.50 -44.25 -22.04
N ASP A 344 -10.94 -44.96 -21.01
CA ASP A 344 -10.13 -45.92 -20.26
C ASP A 344 -8.89 -45.34 -19.53
N SER A 345 -8.75 -44.02 -19.47
CA SER A 345 -7.80 -43.36 -18.56
C SER A 345 -8.08 -43.74 -17.09
N PRO A 346 -7.08 -43.70 -16.20
CA PRO A 346 -7.28 -43.94 -14.77
C PRO A 346 -8.40 -43.08 -14.18
N GLU A 347 -8.46 -41.81 -14.58
CA GLU A 347 -9.47 -40.84 -14.17
C GLU A 347 -10.87 -41.23 -14.67
N TYR A 348 -10.97 -41.69 -15.93
CA TYR A 348 -12.23 -42.17 -16.50
C TYR A 348 -12.76 -43.37 -15.73
N ARG A 349 -11.90 -44.36 -15.42
CA ARG A 349 -12.27 -45.56 -14.66
C ARG A 349 -12.70 -45.21 -13.23
N LYS A 350 -11.97 -44.30 -12.58
CA LYS A 350 -12.33 -43.79 -11.24
C LYS A 350 -13.72 -43.17 -11.22
N ILE A 351 -14.09 -42.41 -12.25
CA ILE A 351 -15.46 -41.87 -12.35
C ILE A 351 -16.49 -42.99 -12.51
N GLN A 352 -16.22 -43.99 -13.36
CA GLN A 352 -17.14 -45.13 -13.55
C GLN A 352 -17.37 -45.89 -12.23
N GLU A 353 -16.31 -46.15 -11.47
CA GLU A 353 -16.41 -46.78 -10.15
C GLU A 353 -17.27 -45.96 -9.19
N LEU A 354 -17.09 -44.65 -9.14
CA LEU A 354 -17.90 -43.76 -8.30
C LEU A 354 -19.37 -43.75 -8.73
N LEU A 355 -19.65 -43.67 -10.03
CA LEU A 355 -21.02 -43.63 -10.56
C LEU A 355 -21.78 -44.95 -10.34
N ASN A 356 -21.07 -46.08 -10.31
CA ASN A 356 -21.63 -47.40 -10.04
C ASN A 356 -21.72 -47.72 -8.53
N ASN A 357 -21.15 -46.89 -7.67
CA ASN A 357 -21.18 -47.10 -6.23
C ASN A 357 -22.56 -46.76 -5.63
N VAL A 358 -23.34 -47.80 -5.34
CA VAL A 358 -24.69 -47.71 -4.76
C VAL A 358 -24.74 -47.08 -3.36
N GLN A 359 -23.61 -46.94 -2.65
CA GLN A 359 -23.55 -46.32 -1.33
C GLN A 359 -23.56 -44.78 -1.40
N ILE A 360 -23.26 -44.19 -2.57
CA ILE A 360 -23.23 -42.73 -2.72
C ILE A 360 -24.65 -42.21 -2.99
N ARG A 361 -25.18 -41.42 -2.06
CA ARG A 361 -26.46 -40.73 -2.22
C ARG A 361 -26.25 -39.40 -2.95
N TRP A 362 -26.49 -39.40 -4.26
CA TRP A 362 -26.37 -38.23 -5.13
C TRP A 362 -27.46 -37.17 -4.84
N LYS A 363 -27.10 -35.89 -5.00
CA LYS A 363 -28.07 -34.79 -5.08
C LYS A 363 -28.46 -34.71 -6.56
N ASN A 364 -29.62 -35.23 -6.90
CA ASN A 364 -30.14 -35.15 -8.27
C ASN A 364 -30.64 -33.74 -8.58
#